data_AF-A0A2R6IGA0-F1
#
_entry.id   AF-A0A2R6IGA0-F1
#
_cell.length_a   1.000
_cell.length_b   1.000
_cell.length_c   1.000
_cell.angle_alpha   90.00
_cell.angle_beta   90.00
_cell.angle_gamma   90.00
#
_symmetry.space_group_name_H-M   'P 1'
#
loop_
_entity.id
_entity.type
_entity.pdbx_description
1 polymer ?
#
loop_
_entity_poly.entity_id
_entity_poly.type
_entity_poly.pdbx_seq_one_letter_code
_entity_poly.pdbx_strand_id
1 'polypeptide(L)'
;MADSDIVTVTIESEDGVTDDLEVPTALLDMLAEGDETAPEVIGDIAMFGFAQRIHGAVAHSEGEVDDELEAVEELTLDLFEERFGRTFAELTGHDH
;
A
#
# COMPACT_ATOMS: atom_id res chain seq x y z
N MET A 1 -4.02 -4.03 -30.79
CA MET A 1 -3.69 -3.52 -29.44
C MET A 1 -5.01 -3.56 -28.69
N ALA A 2 -5.06 -4.15 -27.50
CA ALA A 2 -6.28 -4.04 -26.70
C ALA A 2 -6.45 -2.54 -26.40
N ASP A 3 -7.62 -1.98 -26.71
CA ASP A 3 -8.04 -0.73 -26.08
C ASP A 3 -8.14 -1.07 -24.59
N SER A 4 -7.12 -0.69 -23.83
CA SER A 4 -7.14 -0.77 -22.38
C SER A 4 -7.75 0.52 -21.91
N ASP A 5 -9.03 0.49 -21.58
CA ASP A 5 -9.71 1.61 -20.94
C ASP A 5 -8.90 2.02 -19.69
N ILE A 6 -8.76 3.33 -19.48
CA ILE A 6 -8.07 3.90 -18.34
C ILE A 6 -9.07 4.64 -17.46
N VAL A 7 -8.80 4.66 -16.16
CA VAL A 7 -9.48 5.53 -15.21
C VAL A 7 -8.44 6.44 -14.54
N THR A 8 -8.82 7.69 -14.34
CA THR A 8 -8.04 8.64 -13.55
C THR A 8 -8.56 8.62 -12.13
N VAL A 9 -7.65 8.42 -11.16
CA VAL A 9 -7.94 8.53 -9.74
C VAL A 9 -7.16 9.70 -9.17
N THR A 10 -7.86 10.65 -8.56
CA THR A 10 -7.25 11.81 -7.90
C THR A 10 -6.97 11.47 -6.43
N ILE A 11 -5.72 11.67 -6.02
CA ILE A 11 -5.24 11.55 -4.64
C ILE A 11 -5.15 12.96 -4.09
N GLU A 12 -5.95 13.28 -3.07
CA GLU A 12 -5.96 14.59 -2.41
C GLU A 12 -5.49 14.44 -0.96
N SER A 13 -4.53 15.26 -0.54
CA SER A 13 -4.10 15.37 0.85
C SER A 13 -4.84 16.49 1.59
N GLU A 14 -4.83 16.47 2.92
CA GLU A 14 -5.60 17.42 3.76
C GLU A 14 -5.23 18.90 3.54
N ASP A 15 -4.01 19.18 3.06
CA ASP A 15 -3.55 20.52 2.68
C ASP A 15 -4.05 20.98 1.30
N GLY A 16 -4.88 20.17 0.63
CA GLY A 16 -5.50 20.45 -0.65
C GLY A 16 -4.57 20.24 -1.85
N VAL A 17 -3.44 19.55 -1.66
CA VAL A 17 -2.56 19.14 -2.76
C VAL A 17 -3.13 17.89 -3.40
N THR A 18 -3.16 17.87 -4.75
CA THR A 18 -3.73 16.77 -5.53
C THR A 18 -2.71 16.19 -6.50
N ASP A 19 -2.77 14.88 -6.71
CA ASP A 19 -2.06 14.15 -7.76
C ASP A 19 -3.04 13.24 -8.51
N ASP A 20 -2.91 13.15 -9.84
CA ASP A 20 -3.78 12.34 -10.69
C ASP A 20 -3.03 11.10 -11.17
N LEU A 21 -3.58 9.92 -10.86
CA LEU A 21 -3.02 8.63 -11.25
C LEU A 21 -3.89 7.99 -12.33
N GLU A 22 -3.31 7.74 -13.51
CA GLU A 22 -3.95 6.97 -14.57
C GLU A 22 -3.66 5.47 -14.41
N VAL A 23 -4.71 4.66 -14.31
CA VAL A 23 -4.60 3.21 -14.12
C VAL A 23 -5.46 2.47 -15.16
N PRO A 24 -4.98 1.37 -15.76
CA PRO A 24 -5.81 0.52 -16.60
C PRO A 24 -6.99 -0.05 -15.81
N THR A 25 -8.22 0.13 -16.30
CA THR A 25 -9.43 -0.39 -15.63
C THR A 25 -9.38 -1.91 -15.46
N ALA A 26 -8.90 -2.61 -16.49
CA ALA A 26 -8.74 -4.06 -16.45
C ALA A 26 -7.77 -4.53 -15.34
N LEU A 27 -6.78 -3.72 -14.96
CA LEU A 27 -5.90 -4.05 -13.83
C LEU A 27 -6.65 -3.94 -12.50
N LEU A 28 -7.47 -2.90 -12.34
CA LEU A 28 -8.29 -2.71 -11.14
C LEU A 28 -9.31 -3.84 -11.00
N ASP A 29 -9.99 -4.21 -12.08
CA ASP A 29 -10.94 -5.33 -12.09
C ASP A 29 -10.28 -6.68 -11.74
N MET A 30 -9.00 -6.85 -12.10
CA MET A 30 -8.24 -8.07 -11.78
C MET A 30 -7.80 -8.15 -10.32
N LEU A 31 -7.61 -7.00 -9.67
CA LEU A 31 -7.07 -6.91 -8.31
C LEU A 31 -8.15 -6.67 -7.26
N ALA A 32 -9.31 -6.15 -7.65
CA ALA A 32 -10.43 -5.91 -6.75
C ALA A 32 -10.94 -7.20 -6.10
N GLU A 33 -11.18 -7.15 -4.80
CA GLU A 33 -11.82 -8.20 -4.03
C GLU A 33 -13.28 -7.83 -3.72
N GLY A 34 -14.24 -8.58 -4.29
CA GLY A 34 -15.66 -8.33 -4.06
C GLY A 34 -16.18 -7.10 -4.79
N ASP A 35 -16.68 -6.11 -4.04
CA ASP A 35 -17.32 -4.89 -4.56
C ASP A 35 -16.42 -3.65 -4.41
N GLU A 36 -15.11 -3.83 -4.25
CA GLU A 36 -14.14 -2.75 -4.06
C GLU A 36 -14.13 -1.74 -5.21
N THR A 37 -14.04 -0.47 -4.85
CA THR A 37 -13.92 0.64 -5.78
C THR A 37 -12.47 0.89 -6.20
N ALA A 38 -12.26 1.55 -7.34
CA ALA A 38 -10.91 1.87 -7.82
C ALA A 38 -10.02 2.59 -6.78
N PRO A 39 -10.51 3.59 -6.00
CA PRO A 39 -9.72 4.20 -4.94
C PRO A 39 -9.37 3.23 -3.80
N GLU A 40 -10.25 2.30 -3.45
CA GLU A 40 -9.98 1.28 -2.41
C GLU A 40 -8.82 0.39 -2.84
N VAL A 41 -8.91 -0.19 -4.04
CA VAL A 41 -7.86 -1.06 -4.61
C VAL A 41 -6.51 -0.33 -4.70
N ILE A 42 -6.50 0.94 -5.15
CA ILE A 42 -5.27 1.73 -5.22
C ILE A 42 -4.70 1.99 -3.82
N GLY A 43 -5.56 2.30 -2.86
CA GLY A 43 -5.17 2.49 -1.46
C GLY A 43 -4.57 1.23 -0.86
N ASP A 44 -5.12 0.06 -1.15
CA ASP A 44 -4.61 -1.23 -0.68
C ASP A 44 -3.23 -1.51 -1.25
N ILE A 45 -3.06 -1.34 -2.57
CA ILE A 45 -1.78 -1.52 -3.25
C ILE A 45 -0.74 -0.55 -2.69
N ALA A 46 -1.11 0.71 -2.46
CA ALA A 46 -0.21 1.71 -1.89
C ALA A 46 0.24 1.30 -0.49
N MET A 47 -0.69 0.88 0.38
CA MET A 47 -0.37 0.44 1.74
C MET A 47 0.53 -0.81 1.75
N PHE A 48 0.23 -1.81 0.93
CA PHE A 48 1.12 -2.97 0.75
C PHE A 48 2.52 -2.55 0.29
N GLY A 49 2.61 -1.62 -0.67
CA GLY A 49 3.87 -1.10 -1.18
C GLY A 49 4.68 -0.34 -0.12
N PHE A 50 4.03 0.43 0.75
CA PHE A 50 4.69 1.12 1.85
C PHE A 50 5.18 0.13 2.91
N ALA A 51 4.32 -0.77 3.37
CA ALA A 51 4.66 -1.80 4.36
C ALA A 51 5.84 -2.67 3.89
N GLN A 52 5.83 -3.15 2.64
CA GLN A 52 6.94 -3.95 2.10
C GLN A 52 8.26 -3.17 2.05
N ARG A 53 8.23 -1.89 1.69
CA ARG A 53 9.44 -1.07 1.58
C ARG A 53 10.03 -0.77 2.95
N ILE A 54 9.22 -0.39 3.94
CA ILE A 54 9.71 -0.07 5.28
C ILE A 54 10.17 -1.32 6.01
N HIS A 55 9.39 -2.42 5.93
CA HIS A 55 9.76 -3.72 6.51
C HIS A 55 11.08 -4.24 5.93
N GLY A 56 11.23 -4.15 4.60
CA GLY A 56 12.49 -4.51 3.95
C GLY A 56 13.65 -3.60 4.36
N ALA A 57 13.41 -2.31 4.57
CA ALA A 57 14.45 -1.37 4.99
C ALA A 57 14.97 -1.67 6.41
N VAL A 58 14.08 -1.99 7.35
CA VAL A 58 14.46 -2.38 8.72
C VAL A 58 15.13 -3.75 8.73
N ALA A 59 14.51 -4.76 8.12
CA ALA A 59 14.99 -6.13 8.13
C ALA A 59 16.35 -6.32 7.43
N HIS A 60 16.68 -5.45 6.46
CA HIS A 60 17.97 -5.46 5.75
C HIS A 60 18.94 -4.38 6.23
N SER A 61 18.63 -3.65 7.29
CA SER A 61 19.61 -2.72 7.85
C SER A 61 20.77 -3.51 8.46
N GLU A 62 21.99 -3.24 7.98
CA GLU A 62 23.20 -3.88 8.49
C GLU A 62 23.72 -3.09 9.70
N GLY A 63 23.21 -3.38 10.91
CA GLY A 63 23.70 -2.75 12.14
C GLY A 63 22.62 -2.47 13.18
N GLU A 64 22.82 -1.41 13.97
CA GLU A 64 21.79 -0.83 14.82
C GLU A 64 20.77 -0.13 13.92
N VAL A 65 19.52 -0.56 13.97
CA VAL A 65 18.43 0.12 13.29
C VAL A 65 18.27 1.49 13.94
N ASP A 66 18.08 2.52 13.13
CA ASP A 66 17.79 3.85 13.62
C ASP A 66 16.40 3.85 14.33
N ASP A 67 16.33 4.36 15.56
CA ASP A 67 15.10 4.35 16.39
C ASP A 67 13.92 5.03 15.66
N GLU A 68 14.16 6.03 14.82
CA GLU A 68 13.12 6.68 14.02
C GLU A 68 12.61 5.74 12.93
N LEU A 69 13.50 4.96 12.29
CA LEU A 69 13.12 3.99 11.28
C LEU A 69 12.27 2.84 11.85
N GLU A 70 12.63 2.32 13.03
CA GLU A 70 11.81 1.30 13.73
C GLU A 70 10.43 1.85 14.09
N ALA A 71 10.35 3.09 14.59
CA ALA A 71 9.06 3.71 14.92
C ALA A 71 8.18 3.94 13.68
N VAL A 72 8.78 4.28 12.53
CA VAL A 72 8.06 4.42 11.26
C VAL A 72 7.56 3.07 10.76
N GLU A 73 8.35 2.00 10.88
CA GLU A 73 7.92 0.64 10.56
C GLU A 73 6.73 0.23 11.43
N GLU A 74 6.86 0.33 12.76
CA GLU A 74 5.82 -0.04 13.72
C GLU A 74 4.49 0.66 13.39
N LEU A 75 4.51 1.98 13.21
CA LEU A 75 3.31 2.75 12.85
C LEU A 75 2.73 2.31 11.49
N THR A 76 3.58 2.01 10.52
CA THR A 76 3.12 1.57 9.20
C THR A 76 2.44 0.20 9.29
N LEU A 77 2.97 -0.71 10.11
CA LEU A 77 2.39 -2.04 10.34
C LEU A 77 1.08 -1.97 11.13
N ASP A 78 0.97 -1.06 12.10
CA ASP A 78 -0.28 -0.78 12.82
C ASP A 78 -1.37 -0.27 11.87
N LEU A 79 -1.06 0.71 11.01
CA LEU A 79 -1.99 1.23 10.01
C LEU A 79 -2.36 0.18 8.97
N PHE A 80 -1.43 -0.69 8.60
CA PHE A 80 -1.68 -1.84 7.75
C PHE A 80 -2.71 -2.79 8.40
N GLU A 81 -2.52 -3.16 9.67
CA GLU A 81 -3.45 -4.04 10.38
C GLU A 81 -4.83 -3.40 10.55
N GLU A 82 -4.92 -2.10 10.85
CA GLU A 82 -6.20 -1.37 10.90
C GLU A 82 -6.95 -1.46 9.57
N ARG A 83 -6.23 -1.34 8.45
CA ARG A 83 -6.80 -1.36 7.11
C ARG A 83 -7.29 -2.75 6.69
N PHE A 84 -6.50 -3.79 6.92
CA PHE A 84 -6.77 -5.14 6.40
C PHE A 84 -7.38 -6.10 7.44
N GLY A 85 -7.43 -5.70 8.71
CA GLY A 85 -7.89 -6.54 9.82
C GLY A 85 -7.01 -7.76 10.08
N ARG A 86 -5.79 -7.75 9.55
CA ARG A 86 -4.76 -8.81 9.67
C ARG A 86 -3.39 -8.18 9.64
N THR A 87 -2.44 -8.80 10.32
CA THR A 87 -1.06 -8.34 10.36
C THR A 87 -0.39 -8.50 8.98
N PHE A 88 0.64 -7.69 8.74
CA PHE A 88 1.48 -7.82 7.55
C PHE A 88 2.10 -9.22 7.43
N ALA A 89 2.54 -9.80 8.54
CA ALA A 89 3.08 -11.15 8.61
C ALA A 89 2.08 -12.20 8.12
N GLU A 90 0.82 -12.15 8.59
CA GLU A 90 -0.23 -13.09 8.20
C GLU A 90 -0.59 -13.02 6.71
N LEU A 91 -0.63 -11.81 6.14
CA LEU A 91 -1.00 -11.62 4.73
C LEU A 91 0.15 -11.89 3.76
N THR A 92 1.40 -11.72 4.18
CA THR A 92 2.57 -11.95 3.32
C THR A 92 3.25 -13.29 3.55
N GLY A 93 2.92 -13.99 4.64
CA GLY A 93 3.63 -15.20 5.07
C GLY A 93 5.01 -14.92 5.65
N HIS A 94 5.29 -13.68 6.05
CA HIS A 94 6.51 -13.30 6.77
C HIS A 94 6.27 -13.45 8.28
N ASP A 95 6.26 -14.67 8.80
CA ASP A 95 6.43 -14.91 10.22
C ASP A 95 7.89 -14.57 10.60
N HIS A 96 8.10 -13.53 11.41
CA HIS A 96 9.39 -13.22 12.03
C HIS A 96 9.45 -13.78 13.46
#